data_AF-A0A2G8KT84-F1
#
_entry.id   AF-A0A2G8KT84-F1
#
_cell.length_a   1.000
_cell.length_b   1.000
_cell.length_c   1.000
_cell.angle_alpha   90.00
_cell.angle_beta   90.00
_cell.angle_gamma   90.00
#
_symmetry.space_group_name_H-M   'P 1'
#
loop_
_entity.id
_entity.type
_entity.pdbx_description
1 polymer ?
#
loop_
_entity_poly.entity_id
_entity_poly.type
_entity_poly.pdbx_seq_one_letter_code
_entity_poly.pdbx_strand_id
1 'polypeptide(L)'
;MDISRGGVGVRRRIEEGNMELKETHKAGLSSASHASMLDKRDWTNESTETGNTPTELQEPYAPHSDAEEDELHRRRHWCNVAYWENRTRVGRMYTVFNDHVNIFLELPHGNGFCLGLLHRENRSEPVVRTRMKIGCGLTLSLESDGVWAYNRSNYALFVNSLTLNWPPSRTFRVCRIEPGFSLKIYDFAKSKLLELDKREPQPPDGPINTRSIQISFIKGWGPRYSRQFITSCPCWLEVILSPPR
;
A
#
# COMPACT_ATOMS: atom_id res chain seq x y z
N MET A 1 20.62 47.08 0.31
CA MET A 1 19.33 46.87 1.00
C MET A 1 18.52 45.97 0.10
N ASP A 2 18.78 44.66 0.20
CA ASP A 2 18.01 43.66 0.98
C ASP A 2 16.70 43.27 0.29
N ILE A 3 16.65 42.16 -0.45
CA ILE A 3 16.47 40.74 -0.07
C ILE A 3 15.01 40.38 0.30
N SER A 4 14.43 39.45 -0.47
CA SER A 4 13.56 38.33 0.01
C SER A 4 13.11 37.49 -1.21
N ARG A 5 13.94 36.60 -1.76
CA ARG A 5 14.04 35.17 -1.44
C ARG A 5 12.70 34.48 -1.13
N GLY A 6 12.12 33.86 -2.17
CA GLY A 6 11.07 32.86 -2.05
C GLY A 6 11.56 31.61 -1.30
N GLY A 7 10.80 31.19 -0.30
CA GLY A 7 11.13 30.07 0.57
C GLY A 7 11.04 28.73 -0.14
N VAL A 8 12.18 28.05 -0.26
CA VAL A 8 12.25 26.62 -0.54
C VAL A 8 11.76 25.89 0.73
N GLY A 9 10.61 25.23 0.63
CA GLY A 9 10.09 24.40 1.72
C GLY A 9 11.10 23.32 2.12
N VAL A 10 11.56 23.38 3.36
CA VAL A 10 12.55 22.45 3.93
C VAL A 10 11.94 21.05 3.97
N ARG A 11 12.52 20.16 3.16
CA ARG A 11 12.19 18.72 3.10
C ARG A 11 12.67 18.07 4.40
N ARG A 12 11.76 17.44 5.15
CA ARG A 12 12.12 16.68 6.37
C ARG A 12 11.98 15.18 6.09
N ARG A 13 13.10 14.53 5.80
CA ARG A 13 13.19 13.07 5.75
C ARG A 13 13.27 12.54 7.17
N ILE A 14 12.52 11.48 7.46
CA ILE A 14 12.68 10.76 8.72
C ILE A 14 13.96 9.93 8.58
N GLU A 15 15.05 10.35 9.23
CA GLU A 15 16.22 9.50 9.42
C GLU A 15 15.87 8.40 10.45
N GLU A 16 16.24 7.15 10.16
CA GLU A 16 15.94 5.98 10.99
C GLU A 16 16.71 6.05 12.32
N GLY A 17 16.25 6.88 13.26
CA GLY A 17 16.88 7.09 14.56
C GLY A 17 15.89 7.56 15.62
N ASN A 18 15.60 6.66 16.56
CA ASN A 18 14.95 6.88 17.85
C ASN A 18 13.48 7.35 17.86
N MET A 19 12.56 6.41 18.14
CA MET A 19 11.16 6.71 18.43
C MET A 19 10.79 6.05 19.77
N GLU A 20 11.14 6.72 20.86
CA GLU A 20 10.61 6.44 22.19
C GLU A 20 9.44 7.38 22.44
N LEU A 21 8.22 6.84 22.53
CA LEU A 21 7.03 7.59 22.93
C LEU A 21 6.43 6.94 24.17
N LYS A 22 6.33 7.77 25.22
CA LYS A 22 5.71 7.48 26.51
C LYS A 22 4.18 7.42 26.35
N GLU A 23 3.58 6.38 26.91
CA GLU A 23 2.12 6.16 26.96
C GLU A 23 1.45 7.04 28.03
N THR A 24 0.20 7.43 27.76
CA THR A 24 -0.76 7.86 28.79
C THR A 24 -2.05 7.05 28.67
N HIS A 25 -2.46 6.45 29.78
CA HIS A 25 -3.58 5.52 29.94
C HIS A 25 -4.95 6.21 30.12
N LYS A 26 -6.02 5.52 29.67
CA LYS A 26 -7.32 5.22 30.33
C LYS A 26 -8.42 4.96 29.27
N ALA A 27 -9.52 4.23 29.48
CA ALA A 27 -9.94 3.04 30.25
C ALA A 27 -11.44 2.82 29.92
N GLY A 28 -11.91 1.55 29.89
CA GLY A 28 -13.32 1.11 29.99
C GLY A 28 -14.17 1.17 28.70
N LEU A 29 -15.16 0.32 28.44
CA LEU A 29 -15.78 -0.84 29.13
C LEU A 29 -16.59 -1.64 28.08
N SER A 30 -16.85 -2.91 28.39
CA SER A 30 -17.54 -3.92 27.56
C SER A 30 -18.96 -4.18 28.07
N SER A 31 -19.90 -4.59 27.19
CA SER A 31 -20.78 -5.77 27.38
C SER A 31 -21.55 -6.12 26.09
N ALA A 32 -22.09 -7.34 26.05
CA ALA A 32 -22.35 -8.17 24.88
C ALA A 32 -23.83 -8.66 24.76
N SER A 33 -24.03 -9.54 23.75
CA SER A 33 -25.15 -10.46 23.44
C SER A 33 -25.96 -10.05 22.18
N HIS A 34 -26.43 -10.94 21.30
CA HIS A 34 -26.69 -12.38 21.35
C HIS A 34 -26.69 -12.95 19.90
N ALA A 35 -26.50 -14.26 19.73
CA ALA A 35 -26.40 -14.96 18.45
C ALA A 35 -27.51 -16.01 18.26
N SER A 36 -27.85 -16.31 17.00
CA SER A 36 -28.46 -17.57 16.50
C SER A 36 -28.14 -17.68 15.00
N MET A 37 -27.38 -18.67 14.46
CA MET A 37 -27.72 -20.07 14.11
C MET A 37 -29.10 -20.20 13.43
N LEU A 38 -29.35 -20.85 12.29
CA LEU A 38 -28.73 -21.87 11.40
C LEU A 38 -29.23 -21.56 9.95
N ASP A 39 -28.66 -22.05 8.84
CA ASP A 39 -28.91 -23.39 8.29
C ASP A 39 -27.94 -23.74 7.14
N LYS A 40 -27.76 -25.05 7.00
CA LYS A 40 -26.96 -25.82 6.06
C LYS A 40 -27.60 -25.85 4.67
N ARG A 41 -26.80 -25.96 3.61
CA ARG A 41 -26.78 -27.12 2.71
C ARG A 41 -25.80 -26.98 1.54
N ASP A 42 -25.39 -28.16 1.10
CA ASP A 42 -24.30 -28.50 0.20
C ASP A 42 -24.57 -28.22 -1.29
N TRP A 43 -23.48 -28.34 -2.05
CA TRP A 43 -23.39 -29.10 -3.32
C TRP A 43 -23.48 -28.32 -4.64
N THR A 44 -22.33 -28.09 -5.29
CA THR A 44 -21.91 -28.66 -6.61
C THR A 44 -20.74 -27.85 -7.18
N ASN A 45 -19.69 -28.57 -7.59
CA ASN A 45 -18.74 -28.11 -8.61
C ASN A 45 -19.37 -28.30 -9.99
N GLU A 46 -19.39 -27.27 -10.82
CA GLU A 46 -19.48 -27.43 -12.28
C GLU A 46 -18.52 -26.47 -12.97
N SER A 47 -17.41 -27.05 -13.44
CA SER A 47 -16.54 -26.46 -14.46
C SER A 47 -17.19 -26.70 -15.81
N THR A 48 -17.33 -25.66 -16.63
CA THR A 48 -17.58 -25.80 -18.06
C THR A 48 -16.38 -25.29 -18.83
N GLU A 49 -15.57 -26.25 -19.26
CA GLU A 49 -14.53 -26.12 -20.27
C GLU A 49 -15.20 -25.99 -21.64
N THR A 50 -14.87 -24.95 -22.41
CA THR A 50 -15.01 -24.99 -23.86
C THR A 50 -13.76 -24.38 -24.46
N GLY A 51 -12.96 -25.23 -25.08
CA GLY A 51 -11.81 -24.84 -25.87
C GLY A 51 -12.22 -24.14 -27.16
N ASN A 52 -11.29 -23.35 -27.69
CA ASN A 52 -11.05 -23.23 -29.13
C ASN A 52 -9.72 -22.50 -29.35
N THR A 53 -8.73 -23.25 -29.80
CA THR A 53 -7.56 -22.74 -30.50
C THR A 53 -7.91 -22.62 -31.99
N PRO A 54 -7.49 -21.54 -32.66
CA PRO A 54 -6.97 -21.72 -34.01
C PRO A 54 -5.55 -21.13 -34.12
N THR A 55 -4.63 -21.99 -34.52
CA THR A 55 -3.30 -21.64 -35.02
C THR A 55 -3.45 -21.11 -36.44
N GLU A 56 -3.05 -19.87 -36.71
CA GLU A 56 -2.74 -19.42 -38.07
C GLU A 56 -1.52 -18.48 -38.09
N LEU A 57 -0.48 -19.04 -38.72
CA LEU A 57 0.44 -18.43 -39.68
C LEU A 57 1.33 -17.26 -39.23
N GLN A 58 2.62 -17.62 -39.22
CA GLN A 58 3.82 -16.84 -39.02
C GLN A 58 4.15 -16.05 -40.29
N GLU A 59 4.30 -14.74 -40.18
CA GLU A 59 4.92 -13.85 -41.20
C GLU A 59 6.09 -13.10 -40.55
N PRO A 60 7.12 -12.71 -41.34
CA PRO A 60 8.51 -12.80 -40.93
C PRO A 60 9.04 -11.61 -40.11
N TYR A 61 10.05 -11.92 -39.30
CA TYR A 61 10.90 -11.06 -38.48
C TYR A 61 11.14 -9.65 -39.08
N ALA A 62 10.40 -8.66 -38.57
CA ALA A 62 10.84 -7.28 -38.58
C ALA A 62 11.91 -7.10 -37.48
N PRO A 63 13.01 -6.37 -37.73
CA PRO A 63 13.97 -6.06 -36.68
C PRO A 63 13.27 -5.21 -35.62
N HIS A 64 13.05 -5.77 -34.43
CA HIS A 64 12.61 -5.03 -33.26
C HIS A 64 13.59 -3.88 -33.04
N SER A 65 13.13 -2.66 -33.27
CA SER A 65 13.97 -1.49 -33.05
C SER A 65 14.26 -1.36 -31.54
N ASP A 66 15.50 -1.00 -31.18
CA ASP A 66 15.88 -0.73 -29.78
C ASP A 66 14.92 0.28 -29.11
N ALA A 67 14.27 1.14 -29.90
CA ALA A 67 13.26 2.10 -29.47
C ALA A 67 11.95 1.44 -28.99
N GLU A 68 11.49 0.34 -29.61
CA GLU A 68 10.30 -0.39 -29.18
C GLU A 68 10.54 -1.20 -27.90
N GLU A 69 11.74 -1.78 -27.74
CA GLU A 69 12.12 -2.44 -26.48
C GLU A 69 12.30 -1.43 -25.34
N ASP A 70 12.86 -0.25 -25.61
CA ASP A 70 13.04 0.83 -24.64
C ASP A 70 11.69 1.48 -24.27
N GLU A 71 10.75 1.59 -25.22
CA GLU A 71 9.38 2.04 -24.97
C GLU A 71 8.53 0.97 -24.25
N LEU A 72 8.69 -0.31 -24.59
CA LEU A 72 8.11 -1.43 -23.83
C LEU A 72 8.70 -1.51 -22.41
N HIS A 73 9.98 -1.16 -22.24
CA HIS A 73 10.66 -1.01 -20.95
C HIS A 73 10.14 0.18 -20.13
N ARG A 74 9.83 1.32 -20.77
CA ARG A 74 9.11 2.46 -20.14
C ARG A 74 7.63 2.17 -19.84
N ARG A 75 7.02 1.22 -20.55
CA ARG A 75 5.62 0.79 -20.37
C ARG A 75 5.44 -0.31 -19.32
N ARG A 76 6.47 -0.70 -18.58
CA ARG A 76 6.31 -1.65 -17.46
C ARG A 76 5.91 -0.91 -16.19
N HIS A 77 4.79 -1.33 -15.62
CA HIS A 77 4.36 -0.83 -14.33
C HIS A 77 5.28 -1.31 -13.21
N TRP A 78 5.65 -0.43 -12.29
CA TRP A 78 6.52 -0.78 -11.16
C TRP A 78 5.72 -1.21 -9.92
N CYS A 79 4.44 -0.82 -9.83
CA CYS A 79 3.53 -1.35 -8.82
C CYS A 79 2.07 -1.33 -9.24
N ASN A 80 1.27 -2.08 -8.48
CA ASN A 80 -0.18 -1.97 -8.44
C ASN A 80 -0.62 -1.52 -7.05
N VAL A 81 -1.61 -0.63 -6.98
CA VAL A 81 -2.17 -0.14 -5.73
C VAL A 81 -3.62 -0.60 -5.58
N ALA A 82 -3.92 -1.35 -4.53
CA ALA A 82 -5.28 -1.72 -4.16
C ALA A 82 -5.77 -0.85 -3.00
N TYR A 83 -7.00 -0.34 -3.10
CA TYR A 83 -7.67 0.35 -2.00
C TYR A 83 -8.62 -0.58 -1.24
N TRP A 84 -8.59 -0.46 0.08
CA TRP A 84 -9.34 -1.31 0.99
C TRP A 84 -10.06 -0.47 2.02
N GLU A 85 -11.28 -0.91 2.34
CA GLU A 85 -12.08 -0.39 3.44
C GLU A 85 -12.41 -1.55 4.37
N ASN A 86 -11.78 -1.57 5.55
CA ASN A 86 -11.77 -2.73 6.43
C ASN A 86 -11.20 -3.98 5.74
N ARG A 87 -11.99 -5.06 5.63
CA ARG A 87 -11.62 -6.33 4.97
C ARG A 87 -12.00 -6.37 3.48
N THR A 88 -12.63 -5.32 2.96
CA THR A 88 -13.23 -5.32 1.63
C THR A 88 -12.38 -4.51 0.66
N ARG A 89 -11.97 -5.12 -0.44
CA ARG A 89 -11.34 -4.41 -1.56
C ARG A 89 -12.39 -3.55 -2.26
N VAL A 90 -12.05 -2.29 -2.52
CA VAL A 90 -12.98 -1.34 -3.16
C VAL A 90 -12.38 -0.87 -4.46
N GLY A 91 -13.05 -1.20 -5.58
CA GLY A 91 -12.58 -0.91 -6.92
C GLY A 91 -11.52 -1.89 -7.44
N ARG A 92 -10.98 -1.56 -8.61
CA ARG A 92 -9.88 -2.28 -9.27
C ARG A 92 -8.54 -1.83 -8.71
N MET A 93 -7.48 -2.60 -8.97
CA MET A 93 -6.12 -2.14 -8.74
C MET A 93 -5.79 -0.98 -9.67
N TYR A 94 -5.05 0.00 -9.16
CA TYR A 94 -4.50 1.10 -9.94
C TYR A 94 -3.06 0.77 -10.31
N THR A 95 -2.81 0.59 -11.61
CA THR A 95 -1.48 0.25 -12.14
C THR A 95 -0.65 1.50 -12.36
N VAL A 96 0.59 1.51 -11.85
CA VAL A 96 1.46 2.70 -11.87
C VAL A 96 2.63 2.49 -12.82
N PHE A 97 2.68 3.31 -13.87
CA PHE A 97 3.74 3.28 -14.89
C PHE A 97 4.81 4.34 -14.67
N ASN A 98 4.40 5.59 -14.36
CA ASN A 98 5.32 6.67 -14.07
C ASN A 98 6.04 6.43 -12.73
N ASP A 99 7.25 6.96 -12.56
CA ASP A 99 8.03 6.83 -11.33
C ASP A 99 7.35 7.39 -10.08
N HIS A 100 6.21 8.07 -10.20
CA HIS A 100 5.43 8.51 -9.06
C HIS A 100 3.92 8.46 -9.32
N VAL A 101 3.13 8.38 -8.25
CA VAL A 101 1.67 8.50 -8.28
C VAL A 101 1.16 9.25 -7.05
N ASN A 102 0.20 10.16 -7.27
CA ASN A 102 -0.55 10.78 -6.17
C ASN A 102 -1.77 9.93 -5.85
N ILE A 103 -2.03 9.71 -4.57
CA ILE A 103 -3.22 9.01 -4.08
C ILE A 103 -3.95 9.94 -3.13
N PHE A 104 -5.20 10.30 -3.43
CA PHE A 104 -5.95 11.37 -2.76
C PHE A 104 -7.45 11.08 -2.75
N LEU A 105 -8.21 11.78 -1.90
CA LEU A 105 -9.67 11.65 -1.89
C LEU A 105 -10.30 12.44 -3.04
N GLU A 106 -10.03 13.74 -3.09
CA GLU A 106 -10.60 14.64 -4.10
C GLU A 106 -9.65 15.83 -4.29
N LEU A 107 -9.30 16.13 -5.54
CA LEU A 107 -8.47 17.27 -5.94
C LEU A 107 -8.97 17.78 -7.30
N PRO A 108 -9.35 19.07 -7.44
CA PRO A 108 -9.94 19.61 -8.68
C PRO A 108 -9.11 19.39 -9.96
N HIS A 109 -7.78 19.25 -9.81
CA HIS A 109 -6.83 18.95 -10.89
C HIS A 109 -5.83 17.86 -10.48
N GLY A 110 -6.25 16.92 -9.63
CA GLY A 110 -5.37 15.85 -9.18
C GLY A 110 -5.11 14.85 -10.30
N ASN A 111 -3.84 14.63 -10.66
CA ASN A 111 -3.43 13.50 -11.48
C ASN A 111 -2.98 12.35 -10.58
N GLY A 112 -3.58 11.16 -10.76
CA GLY A 112 -3.23 9.94 -10.05
C GLY A 112 -4.47 9.14 -9.61
N PHE A 113 -4.33 8.41 -8.51
CA PHE A 113 -5.37 7.54 -7.99
C PHE A 113 -6.35 8.30 -7.08
N CYS A 114 -7.49 8.71 -7.66
CA CYS A 114 -8.56 9.39 -6.94
C CYS A 114 -9.49 8.40 -6.22
N LEU A 115 -9.39 8.31 -4.90
CA LEU A 115 -10.19 7.43 -4.06
C LEU A 115 -11.66 7.86 -3.97
N GLY A 116 -11.96 9.14 -4.25
CA GLY A 116 -13.31 9.69 -4.29
C GLY A 116 -14.18 9.09 -5.38
N LEU A 117 -13.58 8.66 -6.50
CA LEU A 117 -14.27 8.01 -7.62
C LEU A 117 -14.66 6.55 -7.33
N LEU A 118 -14.12 5.96 -6.26
CA LEU A 118 -14.41 4.57 -5.90
C LEU A 118 -15.77 4.48 -5.23
N HIS A 119 -16.75 3.91 -5.93
CA HIS A 119 -18.09 3.70 -5.41
C HIS A 119 -18.16 2.46 -4.51
N ARG A 120 -18.90 2.57 -3.40
CA ARG A 120 -19.27 1.46 -2.51
C ARG A 120 -20.53 1.86 -1.75
N GLU A 121 -21.55 1.03 -1.84
CA GLU A 121 -22.78 1.18 -1.07
C GLU A 121 -22.55 0.86 0.41
N ASN A 122 -23.37 1.45 1.29
CA ASN A 122 -23.44 1.10 2.71
C ASN A 122 -22.09 1.18 3.46
N ARG A 123 -21.33 2.25 3.24
CA ARG A 123 -20.11 2.50 4.01
C ARG A 123 -20.43 2.68 5.49
N SER A 124 -19.63 2.05 6.34
CA SER A 124 -19.74 2.27 7.78
C SER A 124 -19.29 3.68 8.15
N GLU A 125 -19.89 4.20 9.21
CA GLU A 125 -19.60 5.56 9.70
C GLU A 125 -18.09 5.80 9.99
N PRO A 126 -17.30 4.87 10.59
CA PRO A 126 -15.86 5.04 10.73
C PRO A 126 -15.09 5.17 9.41
N VAL A 127 -15.57 4.50 8.34
CA VAL A 127 -14.99 4.58 7.00
C VAL A 127 -15.26 5.96 6.41
N VAL A 128 -16.51 6.42 6.45
CA VAL A 128 -16.90 7.76 5.94
C VAL A 128 -16.07 8.85 6.61
N ARG A 129 -15.99 8.86 7.95
CA ARG A 129 -15.17 9.85 8.69
C ARG A 129 -13.69 9.80 8.35
N THR A 130 -13.14 8.61 8.08
CA THR A 130 -11.73 8.45 7.73
C THR A 130 -11.48 8.93 6.30
N ARG A 131 -12.34 8.57 5.35
CA ARG A 131 -12.26 9.02 3.95
C ARG A 131 -12.22 10.54 3.86
N MET A 132 -13.12 11.24 4.54
CA MET A 132 -13.17 12.71 4.57
C MET A 132 -11.87 13.37 5.06
N LYS A 133 -11.04 12.63 5.82
CA LYS A 133 -9.77 13.11 6.36
C LYS A 133 -8.57 12.82 5.46
N ILE A 134 -8.70 11.99 4.43
CA ILE A 134 -7.60 11.65 3.53
C ILE A 134 -7.10 12.91 2.81
N GLY A 135 -8.02 13.75 2.29
CA GLY A 135 -7.69 14.98 1.59
C GLY A 135 -6.70 14.74 0.45
N CYS A 136 -5.57 15.48 0.45
CA CYS A 136 -4.48 15.32 -0.51
C CYS A 136 -3.77 13.95 -0.43
N GLY A 137 -3.97 13.17 0.63
CA GLY A 137 -3.44 11.81 0.79
C GLY A 137 -1.91 11.73 0.76
N LEU A 138 -1.34 10.97 -0.17
CA LEU A 138 0.11 10.78 -0.30
C LEU A 138 0.60 10.82 -1.74
N THR A 139 1.91 10.91 -1.90
CA THR A 139 2.59 10.57 -3.15
C THR A 139 3.48 9.36 -2.90
N LEU A 140 3.36 8.35 -3.76
CA LEU A 140 4.33 7.27 -3.84
C LEU A 140 5.35 7.61 -4.93
N SER A 141 6.64 7.39 -4.67
CA SER A 141 7.72 7.60 -5.64
C SER A 141 8.64 6.40 -5.65
N LEU A 142 8.94 5.90 -6.85
CA LEU A 142 10.04 5.01 -7.15
C LEU A 142 11.31 5.88 -7.27
N GLU A 143 12.29 5.62 -6.42
CA GLU A 143 13.61 6.25 -6.45
C GLU A 143 14.68 5.16 -6.61
N SER A 144 15.92 5.56 -6.90
CA SER A 144 17.02 4.61 -7.18
C SER A 144 17.32 3.66 -6.02
N ASP A 145 17.01 4.06 -4.78
CA ASP A 145 17.31 3.29 -3.57
C ASP A 145 16.08 2.57 -2.97
N GLY A 146 14.88 2.80 -3.53
CA GLY A 146 13.67 2.21 -2.98
C GLY A 146 12.39 2.95 -3.35
N VAL A 147 11.32 2.61 -2.63
CA VAL A 147 10.01 3.26 -2.74
C VAL A 147 9.81 4.19 -1.56
N TRP A 148 9.42 5.43 -1.85
CA TRP A 148 9.18 6.48 -0.88
C TRP A 148 7.70 6.83 -0.81
N ALA A 149 7.22 7.11 0.41
CA ALA A 149 5.92 7.71 0.64
C ALA A 149 6.07 9.13 1.19
N TYR A 150 5.42 10.08 0.53
CA TYR A 150 5.38 11.48 0.90
C TYR A 150 3.98 11.82 1.44
N ASN A 151 3.88 12.12 2.72
CA ASN A 151 2.59 12.42 3.33
C ASN A 151 2.15 13.85 3.00
N ARG A 152 1.15 13.98 2.14
CA ARG A 152 0.54 15.28 1.75
C ARG A 152 -0.76 15.55 2.51
N SER A 153 -1.22 14.63 3.35
CA SER A 153 -2.44 14.79 4.13
C SER A 153 -2.17 15.58 5.42
N ASN A 154 -3.24 16.07 6.03
CA ASN A 154 -3.18 16.75 7.34
C ASN A 154 -3.13 15.75 8.52
N TYR A 155 -3.05 14.45 8.25
CA TYR A 155 -3.05 13.39 9.26
C TYR A 155 -1.90 12.42 9.06
N ALA A 156 -1.56 11.67 10.10
CA ALA A 156 -0.49 10.68 10.00
C ALA A 156 -0.88 9.50 9.09
N LEU A 157 0.12 8.96 8.39
CA LEU A 157 0.05 7.66 7.71
C LEU A 157 0.75 6.61 8.57
N PHE A 158 0.31 5.36 8.43
CA PHE A 158 0.88 4.23 9.15
C PHE A 158 1.29 3.17 8.13
N VAL A 159 2.53 2.72 8.16
CA VAL A 159 3.12 1.89 7.11
C VAL A 159 3.78 0.64 7.68
N ASN A 160 3.55 -0.49 7.03
CA ASN A 160 4.29 -1.73 7.25
C ASN A 160 4.80 -2.27 5.92
N SER A 161 6.04 -2.74 5.92
CA SER A 161 6.64 -3.51 4.84
C SER A 161 7.74 -4.38 5.42
N LEU A 162 8.19 -5.38 4.68
CA LEU A 162 9.23 -6.28 5.15
C LEU A 162 10.55 -5.56 5.44
N THR A 163 10.94 -4.60 4.58
CA THR A 163 12.23 -3.90 4.67
C THR A 163 12.29 -2.85 5.79
N LEU A 164 11.14 -2.45 6.36
CA LEU A 164 11.06 -1.55 7.51
C LEU A 164 11.39 -2.25 8.85
N ASN A 165 11.40 -3.57 8.86
CA ASN A 165 11.75 -4.39 10.03
C ASN A 165 13.25 -4.74 10.06
N TRP A 166 14.12 -3.93 9.44
CA TRP A 166 15.56 -4.17 9.42
C TRP A 166 16.25 -3.56 10.66
N PRO A 167 17.23 -4.25 11.30
CA PRO A 167 17.69 -5.62 11.03
C PRO A 167 16.57 -6.65 11.25
N PRO A 168 16.51 -7.75 10.47
CA PRO A 168 15.34 -8.63 10.39
C PRO A 168 14.89 -9.06 11.79
N SER A 169 13.82 -8.46 12.27
CA SER A 169 13.21 -8.81 13.54
C SER A 169 11.92 -9.59 13.29
N ARG A 170 11.63 -10.54 14.18
CA ARG A 170 10.30 -11.17 14.22
C ARG A 170 9.21 -10.22 14.76
N THR A 171 9.57 -8.99 15.08
CA THR A 171 8.65 -8.01 15.66
C THR A 171 7.93 -7.24 14.56
N PHE A 172 6.60 -7.39 14.54
CA PHE A 172 5.74 -6.65 13.63
C PHE A 172 5.84 -5.14 13.92
N ARG A 173 6.36 -4.34 12.96
CA ARG A 173 6.51 -2.89 13.11
C ARG A 173 5.60 -2.12 12.17
N VAL A 174 4.92 -1.12 12.71
CA VAL A 174 4.19 -0.11 11.91
C VAL A 174 4.83 1.25 12.14
N CYS A 175 5.41 1.80 11.08
CA CYS A 175 6.03 3.12 11.08
C CYS A 175 4.99 4.20 10.86
N ARG A 176 5.11 5.32 11.59
CA ARG A 176 4.21 6.47 11.47
C ARG A 176 4.90 7.58 10.65
N ILE A 177 4.20 8.15 9.68
CA ILE A 177 4.67 9.28 8.86
C ILE A 177 3.80 10.48 9.16
N GLU A 178 4.36 11.52 9.77
CA GLU A 178 3.63 12.76 10.08
C GLU A 178 3.31 13.58 8.82
N PRO A 179 2.31 14.48 8.87
CA PRO A 179 2.03 15.44 7.80
C PRO A 179 3.28 16.21 7.34
N GLY A 180 3.53 16.24 6.03
CA GLY A 180 4.67 16.93 5.43
C GLY A 180 6.02 16.20 5.54
N PHE A 181 6.06 15.00 6.10
CA PHE A 181 7.26 14.15 6.13
C PHE A 181 7.21 13.07 5.05
N SER A 182 8.39 12.52 4.76
CA SER A 182 8.54 11.36 3.90
C SER A 182 9.31 10.23 4.59
N LEU A 183 9.05 9.00 4.13
CA LEU A 183 9.72 7.78 4.59
C LEU A 183 10.02 6.89 3.39
N LYS A 184 11.21 6.27 3.38
CA LYS A 184 11.51 5.15 2.48
C LYS A 184 10.77 3.92 3.01
N ILE A 185 9.67 3.59 2.37
CA ILE A 185 8.75 2.53 2.79
C ILE A 185 9.15 1.16 2.25
N TYR A 186 10.04 1.12 1.25
CA TYR A 186 10.64 -0.10 0.74
C TYR A 186 12.08 0.17 0.32
N ASP A 187 13.04 -0.65 0.76
CA ASP A 187 14.46 -0.47 0.45
C ASP A 187 14.98 -1.65 -0.38
N PHE A 188 15.54 -1.36 -1.56
CA PHE A 188 15.95 -2.40 -2.50
C PHE A 188 17.14 -3.22 -2.02
N ALA A 189 18.10 -2.59 -1.33
CA ALA A 189 19.24 -3.30 -0.76
C ALA A 189 18.79 -4.24 0.37
N LYS A 190 17.94 -3.75 1.28
CA LYS A 190 17.37 -4.57 2.38
C LYS A 190 16.53 -5.72 1.82
N SER A 191 15.72 -5.48 0.77
CA SER A 191 14.92 -6.53 0.12
C SER A 191 15.81 -7.66 -0.43
N LYS A 192 16.88 -7.31 -1.16
CA LYS A 192 17.80 -8.31 -1.72
C LYS A 192 18.46 -9.16 -0.63
N LEU A 193 18.85 -8.55 0.50
CA LEU A 193 19.41 -9.28 1.64
C LEU A 193 18.41 -10.26 2.25
N LEU A 194 17.15 -9.84 2.42
CA LEU A 194 16.06 -10.68 2.92
C LEU A 194 15.75 -11.86 1.98
N GLU A 195 15.91 -11.67 0.66
CA GLU A 195 15.75 -12.76 -0.31
C GLU A 195 16.88 -13.80 -0.25
N LEU A 196 18.10 -13.38 0.06
CA LEU A 196 19.24 -14.28 0.26
C LEU A 196 19.13 -15.04 1.59
N ASP A 197 18.50 -14.44 2.60
CA ASP A 197 18.33 -15.02 3.94
C ASP A 197 17.08 -15.92 4.08
N LYS A 198 16.50 -16.41 2.97
CA LYS A 198 15.34 -17.33 2.92
C LYS A 198 15.63 -18.74 3.48
N ARG A 199 16.49 -18.85 4.51
CA ARG A 199 16.84 -20.08 5.22
C ARG A 199 15.80 -20.53 6.24
N GLU A 200 14.81 -19.70 6.59
CA GLU A 200 13.77 -20.09 7.54
C GLU A 200 12.58 -20.82 6.89
N PRO A 201 12.00 -21.83 7.59
CA PRO A 201 10.77 -22.47 7.17
C PRO A 201 9.66 -21.43 6.99
N GLN A 202 8.81 -21.65 5.98
CA GLN A 202 7.63 -20.82 5.76
C GLN A 202 6.83 -20.72 7.08
N PRO A 203 6.41 -19.50 7.48
CA PRO A 203 5.62 -19.36 8.69
C PRO A 203 4.32 -20.18 8.57
N PRO A 204 3.77 -20.67 9.69
CA PRO A 204 2.56 -21.50 9.71
C PRO A 204 1.35 -20.82 9.05
N ASP A 205 1.36 -19.49 8.96
CA ASP A 205 0.32 -18.65 8.34
C ASP A 205 0.45 -18.52 6.81
N GLY A 206 1.37 -19.26 6.18
CA GLY A 206 1.57 -19.28 4.74
C GLY A 206 2.60 -18.27 4.21
N PRO A 207 2.81 -18.21 2.88
CA PRO A 207 3.84 -17.38 2.29
C PRO A 207 3.52 -15.89 2.49
N ILE A 208 4.44 -15.17 3.15
CA ILE A 208 4.36 -13.71 3.29
C ILE A 208 4.74 -13.08 1.95
N ASN A 209 3.90 -12.18 1.43
CA ASN A 209 4.23 -11.40 0.23
C ASN A 209 5.30 -10.36 0.57
N THR A 210 6.57 -10.68 0.29
CA THR A 210 7.74 -9.83 0.56
C THR A 210 7.76 -8.52 -0.25
N ARG A 211 6.88 -8.40 -1.24
CA ARG A 211 6.74 -7.26 -2.15
C ARG A 211 5.46 -6.46 -1.90
N SER A 212 4.72 -6.77 -0.82
CA SER A 212 3.56 -5.99 -0.39
C SER A 212 3.97 -4.93 0.64
N ILE A 213 3.47 -3.71 0.44
CA ILE A 213 3.57 -2.60 1.38
C ILE A 213 2.16 -2.17 1.76
N GLN A 214 1.93 -2.09 3.05
CA GLN A 214 0.63 -1.82 3.64
C GLN A 214 0.62 -0.41 4.23
N ILE A 215 -0.33 0.43 3.82
CA ILE A 215 -0.41 1.83 4.25
C ILE A 215 -1.83 2.14 4.74
N SER A 216 -1.99 2.46 6.00
CA SER A 216 -3.28 2.91 6.55
C SER A 216 -3.33 4.43 6.71
N PHE A 217 -4.46 5.02 6.35
CA PHE A 217 -4.71 6.44 6.57
C PHE A 217 -5.23 6.67 7.99
N ILE A 218 -4.61 7.61 8.73
CA ILE A 218 -5.05 8.15 10.03
C ILE A 218 -5.04 7.15 11.19
N LYS A 219 -5.22 5.85 10.95
CA LYS A 219 -5.33 4.81 11.97
C LYS A 219 -4.15 3.85 11.90
N GLY A 220 -3.37 3.78 12.99
CA GLY A 220 -2.34 2.76 13.18
C GLY A 220 -2.92 1.40 13.57
N TRP A 221 -2.09 0.36 13.42
CA TRP A 221 -2.41 -0.99 13.83
C TRP A 221 -1.16 -1.75 14.33
N GLY A 222 -1.37 -2.91 14.95
CA GLY A 222 -0.35 -3.75 15.56
C GLY A 222 -0.31 -3.61 17.09
N PRO A 223 0.69 -4.21 17.75
CA PRO A 223 0.72 -4.37 19.21
C PRO A 223 0.64 -3.07 20.02
N ARG A 224 1.08 -1.95 19.43
CA ARG A 224 1.09 -0.62 20.06
C ARG A 224 -0.18 0.19 19.80
N TYR A 225 -1.20 -0.42 19.21
CA TYR A 225 -2.44 0.25 18.82
C TYR A 225 -3.65 -0.57 19.25
N SER A 226 -4.81 0.07 19.36
CA SER A 226 -6.07 -0.64 19.65
C SER A 226 -6.50 -1.58 18.53
N ARG A 227 -6.04 -1.35 17.29
CA ARG A 227 -6.30 -2.22 16.13
C ARG A 227 -5.13 -3.19 15.99
N GLN A 228 -5.38 -4.49 16.06
CA GLN A 228 -4.30 -5.47 15.92
C GLN A 228 -3.94 -5.77 14.46
N PHE A 229 -4.91 -5.72 13.55
CA PHE A 229 -4.74 -6.05 12.14
C PHE A 229 -5.03 -4.86 11.24
N ILE A 230 -4.35 -4.79 10.09
CA ILE A 230 -4.63 -3.74 9.11
C ILE A 230 -6.05 -3.79 8.58
N THR A 231 -6.65 -4.97 8.49
CA THR A 231 -8.05 -5.13 8.07
C THR A 231 -9.05 -4.53 9.05
N SER A 232 -8.61 -4.21 10.27
CA SER A 232 -9.41 -3.45 11.23
C SER A 232 -9.33 -1.94 10.96
N CYS A 233 -8.40 -1.46 10.12
CA CYS A 233 -8.32 -0.06 9.72
C CYS A 233 -9.45 0.29 8.73
N PRO A 234 -10.10 1.46 8.91
CA PRO A 234 -11.22 1.87 8.08
C PRO A 234 -10.83 2.15 6.62
N CYS A 235 -9.63 2.70 6.37
CA CYS A 235 -9.17 3.00 5.01
C CYS A 235 -7.67 2.72 4.91
N TRP A 236 -7.28 1.84 3.99
CA TRP A 236 -5.89 1.49 3.78
C TRP A 236 -5.60 1.10 2.33
N LEU A 237 -4.32 1.04 2.00
CA LEU A 237 -3.79 0.69 0.70
C LEU A 237 -2.88 -0.52 0.82
N GLU A 238 -2.92 -1.36 -0.19
CA GLU A 238 -1.90 -2.37 -0.44
C GLU A 238 -1.16 -2.00 -1.73
N VAL A 239 0.14 -1.75 -1.62
CA VAL A 239 1.02 -1.50 -2.76
C VAL A 239 1.79 -2.78 -3.04
N ILE A 240 1.62 -3.31 -4.24
CA ILE A 240 2.21 -4.58 -4.67
C ILE A 240 3.28 -4.26 -5.69
N LEU A 241 4.54 -4.49 -5.34
CA LEU A 241 5.66 -4.21 -6.24
C LEU A 241 5.81 -5.30 -7.30
N SER A 242 6.06 -4.85 -8.53
CA SER A 242 6.48 -5.74 -9.61
C SER A 242 7.82 -6.41 -9.25
N PRO A 243 8.07 -7.65 -9.69
CA PRO A 243 9.35 -8.31 -9.44
C PRO A 243 10.52 -7.43 -9.91
N PRO A 244 11.62 -7.36 -9.14
CA PRO A 244 12.85 -6.73 -9.62
C PRO A 244 13.37 -7.48 -10.84
N ARG A 245 14.08 -6.75 -11.70
CA ARG A 245 14.75 -7.30 -12.89
C ARG A 245 15.93 -8.18 -12.49
#